data_AF-A0A8T2RMY9-F1
#
_entry.id   AF-A0A8T2RMY9-F1
#
_cell.length_a   1.000
_cell.length_b   1.000
_cell.length_c   1.000
_cell.angle_alpha   90.00
_cell.angle_beta   90.00
_cell.angle_gamma   90.00
#
_symmetry.space_group_name_H-M   'P 1'
#
loop_
_entity.id
_entity.type
_entity.pdbx_description
1 polymer ?
#
loop_
_entity_poly.entity_id
_entity_poly.type
_entity_poly.pdbx_seq_one_letter_code
_entity_poly.pdbx_strand_id
1 'polypeptide(L)'
;MGAQAVSLAVSTLLFITFTCCTDWQLMALADTEYVVINNALNESGGQKFESEVGETKAQSILTSATQFIRNTFGYDAGNPSKVVDKVTLYVDDEPTQGVVAFTSSDVSGTPNAYEIHYSQNYVDSLNGVEGVLYHEMTHVWQWNGQGTADGGLIESIADYVRLTAGLPASGWGQPSEGNKWDDG
;
A
#
# COMPACT_ATOMS: atom_id res chain seq x y z
N MET A 1 20.73 -26.95 75.34
CA MET A 1 19.55 -26.06 75.36
C MET A 1 19.98 -24.71 74.83
N GLY A 2 19.26 -24.19 73.84
CA GLY A 2 19.46 -22.86 73.21
C GLY A 2 20.47 -22.85 72.06
N ALA A 3 20.30 -22.10 70.97
CA ALA A 3 19.14 -21.43 70.40
C ALA A 3 19.49 -21.11 68.93
N GLN A 4 18.45 -21.17 68.09
CA GLN A 4 18.21 -20.62 66.75
C GLN A 4 19.34 -19.93 65.95
N ALA A 5 19.39 -20.27 64.66
CA ALA A 5 19.71 -19.33 63.60
C ALA A 5 18.69 -19.49 62.46
N VAL A 6 17.90 -18.44 62.23
CA VAL A 6 17.08 -18.19 61.03
C VAL A 6 17.74 -17.06 60.26
N SER A 7 17.65 -17.08 58.92
CA SER A 7 17.73 -15.94 57.97
C SER A 7 18.66 -16.23 56.80
N LEU A 8 18.37 -15.94 55.53
CA LEU A 8 17.16 -15.69 54.75
C LEU A 8 17.60 -15.87 53.28
N ALA A 9 16.64 -16.21 52.43
CA ALA A 9 16.84 -16.52 51.02
C ALA A 9 17.33 -15.31 50.19
N VAL A 10 18.18 -15.59 49.20
CA VAL A 10 18.33 -14.78 48.00
C VAL A 10 18.12 -15.72 46.82
N SER A 11 16.99 -15.57 46.13
CA SER A 11 16.85 -16.09 44.77
C SER A 11 15.92 -15.16 44.02
N THR A 12 16.52 -14.20 43.33
CA THR A 12 15.82 -13.30 42.41
C THR A 12 15.51 -14.09 41.14
N LEU A 13 14.30 -14.63 41.06
CA LEU A 13 13.79 -15.26 39.84
C LEU A 13 13.23 -14.15 38.94
N LEU A 14 14.02 -13.72 37.95
CA LEU A 14 13.59 -12.80 36.90
C LEU A 14 12.67 -13.57 35.93
N PHE A 15 11.36 -13.42 36.12
CA PHE A 15 10.37 -13.90 35.15
C PHE A 15 10.47 -13.05 33.88
N ILE A 16 11.15 -13.55 32.85
CA ILE A 16 10.95 -13.11 31.47
C ILE A 16 9.56 -13.59 31.08
N THR A 17 8.55 -12.76 31.34
CA THR A 17 7.24 -12.90 30.69
C THR A 17 7.43 -12.42 29.26
N PHE A 18 7.87 -13.34 28.39
CA PHE A 18 7.84 -13.10 26.97
C PHE A 18 6.37 -12.99 26.58
N THR A 19 5.95 -11.75 26.31
CA THR A 19 4.60 -11.35 25.94
C THR A 19 4.15 -12.09 24.67
N CYS A 20 3.65 -13.31 24.81
CA CYS A 20 2.95 -14.06 23.75
C CYS A 20 1.52 -13.53 23.54
N CYS A 21 1.34 -12.21 23.64
CA CYS A 21 0.03 -11.55 23.61
C CYS A 21 0.13 -10.19 22.91
N THR A 22 0.87 -10.12 21.81
CA THR A 22 0.75 -9.02 20.83
C THR A 22 0.48 -9.52 19.40
N ASP A 23 0.56 -10.82 19.13
CA ASP A 23 0.37 -11.36 17.77
C ASP A 23 -1.09 -11.68 17.40
N TRP A 24 -2.08 -11.14 18.10
CA TRP A 24 -3.49 -11.27 17.67
C TRP A 24 -3.89 -10.20 16.64
N GLN A 25 -3.09 -9.13 16.48
CA GLN A 25 -3.25 -8.17 15.37
C GLN A 25 -2.52 -8.60 14.10
N LEU A 26 -1.62 -9.58 14.15
CA LEU A 26 -0.94 -10.09 12.96
C LEU A 26 -1.77 -11.13 12.17
N MET A 27 -2.81 -11.71 12.77
CA MET A 27 -3.62 -12.75 12.15
C MET A 27 -4.78 -12.18 11.31
N ALA A 28 -4.49 -11.25 10.39
CA ALA A 28 -5.44 -10.84 9.33
C ALA A 28 -4.80 -10.11 8.13
N LEU A 29 -3.48 -10.17 7.95
CA LEU A 29 -2.89 -9.88 6.63
C LEU A 29 -3.13 -11.12 5.75
N ALA A 30 -4.32 -11.24 5.19
CA ALA A 30 -4.58 -12.19 4.12
C ALA A 30 -3.66 -11.85 2.93
N ASP A 31 -2.60 -12.64 2.79
CA ASP A 31 -1.88 -13.18 1.62
C ASP A 31 -2.11 -12.57 0.21
N THR A 32 -2.20 -11.25 0.06
CA THR A 32 -2.21 -10.63 -1.28
C THR A 32 -0.86 -10.88 -1.97
N GLU A 33 -0.87 -11.60 -3.10
CA GLU A 33 0.30 -11.79 -3.95
C GLU A 33 0.61 -10.51 -4.72
N TYR A 34 1.85 -10.01 -4.64
CA TYR A 34 2.33 -8.88 -5.45
C TYR A 34 3.29 -9.35 -6.52
N VAL A 35 2.91 -9.16 -7.79
CA VAL A 35 3.75 -9.45 -8.95
C VAL A 35 4.14 -8.14 -9.62
N VAL A 36 5.39 -8.03 -10.06
CA VAL A 36 5.89 -6.85 -10.78
C VAL A 36 6.47 -7.30 -12.12
N ILE A 37 6.00 -6.70 -13.20
CA ILE A 37 6.41 -7.00 -14.56
C ILE A 37 6.84 -5.70 -15.22
N ASN A 38 8.10 -5.61 -15.62
CA ASN A 38 8.62 -4.46 -16.34
C ASN A 38 8.71 -4.78 -17.84
N ASN A 39 7.70 -4.37 -18.62
CA ASN A 39 7.69 -4.53 -20.07
C ASN A 39 8.61 -3.49 -20.76
N ALA A 40 8.92 -2.40 -20.06
CA ALA A 40 9.66 -1.25 -20.55
C ALA A 40 11.19 -1.32 -20.36
N LEU A 41 11.81 -2.50 -20.25
CA LEU A 41 13.25 -2.64 -20.02
C LEU A 41 14.14 -2.07 -21.16
N ASN A 42 13.57 -1.83 -22.34
CA ASN A 42 14.25 -1.18 -23.45
C ASN A 42 14.01 0.33 -23.51
N GLU A 43 13.13 0.87 -22.67
CA GLU A 43 12.80 2.28 -22.58
C GLU A 43 13.51 2.95 -21.41
N SER A 44 13.82 4.24 -21.53
CA SER A 44 14.56 4.96 -20.49
C SER A 44 13.83 4.96 -19.15
N GLY A 45 12.50 5.09 -19.15
CA GLY A 45 11.70 5.07 -17.93
C GLY A 45 11.65 3.70 -17.26
N GLY A 46 11.54 2.61 -18.03
CA GLY A 46 11.53 1.26 -17.48
C GLY A 46 12.90 0.84 -16.94
N GLN A 47 13.99 1.24 -17.61
CA GLN A 47 15.36 1.06 -17.08
C GLN A 47 15.56 1.84 -15.78
N LYS A 48 15.03 3.06 -15.72
CA LYS A 48 15.08 3.87 -14.50
C LYS A 48 14.32 3.21 -13.36
N PHE A 49 13.09 2.76 -13.61
CA PHE A 49 12.29 2.01 -12.64
C PHE A 49 13.06 0.79 -12.13
N GLU A 50 13.67 0.01 -13.02
CA GLU A 50 14.46 -1.16 -12.65
C GLU A 50 15.64 -0.81 -11.73
N SER A 51 16.35 0.27 -12.05
CA SER A 51 17.53 0.68 -11.30
C SER A 51 17.23 1.32 -9.95
N GLU A 52 16.15 2.10 -9.85
CA GLU A 52 15.83 2.89 -8.66
C GLU A 52 14.85 2.19 -7.74
N VAL A 53 13.95 1.39 -8.31
CA VAL A 53 12.88 0.68 -7.60
C VAL A 53 13.14 -0.82 -7.68
N GLY A 54 13.03 -1.41 -8.88
CA GLY A 54 13.12 -2.84 -9.10
C GLY A 54 12.00 -3.63 -8.43
N GLU A 55 11.92 -4.93 -8.72
CA GLU A 55 10.83 -5.82 -8.26
C GLU A 55 10.67 -5.81 -6.72
N THR A 56 11.76 -6.06 -5.98
CA THR A 56 11.68 -6.22 -4.53
C THR A 56 11.22 -4.95 -3.82
N LYS A 57 11.68 -3.78 -4.25
CA LYS A 57 11.24 -2.52 -3.63
C LYS A 57 9.80 -2.20 -4.01
N ALA A 58 9.41 -2.45 -5.25
CA ALA A 58 8.03 -2.28 -5.68
C ALA A 58 7.09 -3.16 -4.86
N GLN A 59 7.41 -4.45 -4.65
CA GLN A 59 6.64 -5.34 -3.76
C GLN A 59 6.58 -4.82 -2.32
N SER A 60 7.68 -4.27 -1.79
CA SER A 60 7.69 -3.63 -0.48
C SER A 60 6.76 -2.42 -0.43
N ILE A 61 6.78 -1.55 -1.45
CA ILE A 61 5.90 -0.38 -1.55
C ILE A 61 4.44 -0.82 -1.60
N LEU A 62 4.08 -1.79 -2.43
CA LEU A 62 2.71 -2.31 -2.54
C LEU A 62 2.23 -2.90 -1.19
N THR A 63 3.11 -3.59 -0.48
CA THR A 63 2.83 -4.13 0.87
C THR A 63 2.59 -3.00 1.89
N SER A 64 3.47 -1.98 1.90
CA SER A 64 3.34 -0.82 2.79
C SER A 64 2.08 0.00 2.49
N ALA A 65 1.78 0.23 1.21
CA ALA A 65 0.56 0.90 0.76
C ALA A 65 -0.67 0.14 1.26
N THR A 66 -0.73 -1.18 1.10
CA THR A 66 -1.83 -2.00 1.59
C THR A 66 -2.04 -1.85 3.09
N GLN A 67 -0.98 -1.93 3.89
CA GLN A 67 -1.11 -1.74 5.35
C GLN A 67 -1.63 -0.34 5.68
N PHE A 68 -1.08 0.68 5.03
CA PHE A 68 -1.50 2.07 5.24
C PHE A 68 -2.96 2.30 4.86
N ILE A 69 -3.40 1.82 3.70
CA ILE A 69 -4.76 2.00 3.18
C ILE A 69 -5.77 1.25 4.06
N ARG A 70 -5.50 -0.01 4.40
CA ARG A 70 -6.39 -0.79 5.26
C ARG A 70 -6.57 -0.15 6.64
N ASN A 71 -5.49 0.42 7.20
CA ASN A 71 -5.56 1.19 8.43
C ASN A 71 -6.37 2.48 8.24
N THR A 72 -6.16 3.19 7.13
CA THR A 72 -6.86 4.44 6.80
C THR A 72 -8.37 4.22 6.64
N PHE A 73 -8.78 3.11 6.04
CA PHE A 73 -10.18 2.72 5.89
C PHE A 73 -10.79 2.04 7.12
N GLY A 74 -9.98 1.80 8.17
CA GLY A 74 -10.42 1.15 9.39
C GLY A 74 -10.93 -0.27 9.14
N TYR A 75 -10.25 -1.05 8.29
CA TYR A 75 -10.59 -2.45 8.06
C TYR A 75 -10.19 -3.29 9.29
N ASP A 76 -11.19 -3.83 9.98
CA ASP A 76 -11.03 -4.63 11.19
C ASP A 76 -12.15 -5.69 11.33
N ALA A 77 -12.23 -6.37 12.47
CA ALA A 77 -13.24 -7.40 12.69
C ALA A 77 -14.70 -6.88 12.66
N GLY A 78 -14.91 -5.58 12.89
CA GLY A 78 -16.21 -4.90 12.79
C GLY A 78 -16.48 -4.26 11.43
N ASN A 79 -15.44 -4.11 10.59
CA ASN A 79 -15.53 -3.50 9.26
C ASN A 79 -14.83 -4.40 8.21
N PRO A 80 -15.58 -5.27 7.51
CA PRO A 80 -15.00 -6.31 6.68
C PRO A 80 -14.16 -5.72 5.55
N SER A 81 -12.90 -6.14 5.45
CA SER A 81 -12.01 -5.74 4.36
C SER A 81 -12.52 -6.22 3.00
N LYS A 82 -12.26 -5.43 1.95
CA LYS A 82 -12.27 -5.92 0.58
C LYS A 82 -11.30 -7.10 0.45
N VAL A 83 -11.66 -8.13 -0.30
CA VAL A 83 -10.79 -9.29 -0.55
C VAL A 83 -9.99 -9.01 -1.82
N VAL A 84 -8.67 -9.14 -1.74
CA VAL A 84 -7.72 -8.91 -2.83
C VAL A 84 -6.68 -10.03 -2.76
N ASP A 85 -6.73 -10.95 -3.72
CA ASP A 85 -5.87 -12.14 -3.71
C ASP A 85 -4.55 -11.86 -4.45
N LYS A 86 -4.58 -11.00 -5.47
CA LYS A 86 -3.41 -10.69 -6.30
C LYS A 86 -3.46 -9.26 -6.84
N VAL A 87 -2.30 -8.60 -6.85
CA VAL A 87 -2.07 -7.36 -7.59
C VAL A 87 -0.85 -7.53 -8.48
N THR A 88 -1.01 -7.27 -9.78
CA THR A 88 0.11 -7.24 -10.73
C THR A 88 0.40 -5.81 -11.15
N LEU A 89 1.60 -5.33 -10.88
CA LEU A 89 2.11 -4.06 -11.38
C LEU A 89 2.82 -4.29 -12.71
N TYR A 90 2.31 -3.66 -13.77
CA TYR A 90 2.97 -3.54 -15.05
C TYR A 90 3.64 -2.18 -15.18
N VAL A 91 4.93 -2.17 -15.54
CA VAL A 91 5.59 -0.98 -16.10
C VAL A 91 5.50 -1.08 -17.61
N ASP A 92 4.61 -0.30 -18.21
CA ASP A 92 4.25 -0.39 -19.62
C ASP A 92 5.24 0.36 -20.50
N ASP A 93 5.63 -0.27 -21.61
CA ASP A 93 6.48 0.28 -22.67
C ASP A 93 5.72 1.26 -23.56
N GLU A 94 4.46 0.95 -23.85
CA GLU A 94 3.56 1.80 -24.63
C GLU A 94 2.87 2.88 -23.77
N PRO A 95 2.55 4.06 -24.35
CA PRO A 95 1.82 5.10 -23.64
C PRO A 95 0.41 4.65 -23.25
N THR A 96 0.06 4.82 -21.98
CA THR A 96 -1.27 4.61 -21.37
C THR A 96 -2.29 5.68 -21.81
N GLN A 97 -2.39 6.02 -23.09
CA GLN A 97 -3.29 7.07 -23.61
C GLN A 97 -3.17 8.44 -22.90
N GLY A 98 -1.99 8.73 -22.34
CA GLY A 98 -1.71 9.99 -21.66
C GLY A 98 -1.96 10.01 -20.15
N VAL A 99 -2.45 8.93 -19.53
CA VAL A 99 -2.57 8.86 -18.05
C VAL A 99 -1.26 8.43 -17.40
N VAL A 100 -1.02 8.79 -16.14
CA VAL A 100 0.21 8.39 -15.43
C VAL A 100 0.20 6.90 -15.13
N ALA A 101 -0.88 6.44 -14.51
CA ALA A 101 -1.17 5.04 -14.26
C ALA A 101 -2.68 4.82 -14.27
N PHE A 102 -3.10 3.57 -14.26
CA PHE A 102 -4.49 3.19 -13.98
C PHE A 102 -4.58 1.82 -13.32
N THR A 103 -5.68 1.58 -12.61
CA THR A 103 -6.01 0.32 -11.98
C THR A 103 -7.20 -0.34 -12.65
N SER A 104 -7.11 -1.63 -12.94
CA SER A 104 -8.22 -2.46 -13.43
C SER A 104 -8.46 -3.68 -12.55
N SER A 105 -9.72 -4.14 -12.50
CA SER A 105 -10.14 -5.33 -11.76
C SER A 105 -10.56 -6.47 -12.68
N ASP A 106 -10.61 -7.69 -12.14
CA ASP A 106 -11.16 -8.89 -12.81
C ASP A 106 -10.45 -9.29 -14.11
N VAL A 107 -9.17 -8.96 -14.22
CA VAL A 107 -8.37 -9.32 -15.39
C VAL A 107 -7.95 -10.79 -15.25
N SER A 108 -8.01 -11.55 -16.34
CA SER A 108 -7.43 -12.91 -16.44
C SER A 108 -8.15 -14.04 -15.67
N GLY A 109 -9.46 -13.95 -15.43
CA GLY A 109 -10.25 -15.08 -14.90
C GLY A 109 -9.86 -15.54 -13.50
N THR A 110 -9.07 -14.72 -12.79
CA THR A 110 -8.65 -14.93 -11.40
C THR A 110 -9.50 -14.03 -10.52
N PRO A 111 -10.39 -14.57 -9.67
CA PRO A 111 -11.18 -13.77 -8.75
C PRO A 111 -10.29 -12.89 -7.86
N ASN A 112 -10.78 -11.68 -7.54
CA ASN A 112 -10.09 -10.73 -6.65
C ASN A 112 -8.67 -10.33 -7.11
N ALA A 113 -8.36 -10.47 -8.40
CA ALA A 113 -7.12 -10.01 -9.01
C ALA A 113 -7.26 -8.60 -9.60
N TYR A 114 -6.22 -7.80 -9.42
CA TYR A 114 -6.12 -6.44 -9.91
C TYR A 114 -4.82 -6.24 -10.68
N GLU A 115 -4.85 -5.33 -11.63
CA GLU A 115 -3.69 -4.92 -12.41
C GLU A 115 -3.51 -3.41 -12.29
N ILE A 116 -2.28 -2.99 -12.05
CA ILE A 116 -1.85 -1.60 -12.07
C ILE A 116 -0.96 -1.43 -13.29
N HIS A 117 -1.33 -0.52 -14.16
CA HIS A 117 -0.60 -0.18 -15.37
C HIS A 117 0.07 1.17 -15.19
N TYR A 118 1.38 1.18 -15.02
CA TYR A 118 2.17 2.39 -14.82
C TYR A 118 3.01 2.70 -16.05
N SER A 119 2.79 3.87 -16.67
CA SER A 119 3.54 4.23 -17.87
C SER A 119 4.97 4.65 -17.55
N GLN A 120 5.92 4.03 -18.25
CA GLN A 120 7.34 4.35 -18.11
C GLN A 120 7.66 5.84 -18.34
N ASN A 121 6.85 6.54 -19.15
CA ASN A 121 7.04 7.96 -19.45
C ASN A 121 6.96 8.87 -18.21
N TYR A 122 6.32 8.39 -17.13
CA TYR A 122 6.13 9.14 -15.89
C TYR A 122 6.95 8.60 -14.73
N VAL A 123 7.91 7.70 -14.98
CA VAL A 123 8.86 7.23 -13.96
C VAL A 123 9.83 8.36 -13.63
N ASP A 124 9.60 9.02 -12.50
CA ASP A 124 10.29 10.24 -12.10
C ASP A 124 11.30 10.01 -10.96
N SER A 125 10.89 10.03 -9.69
CA SER A 125 11.74 9.82 -8.52
C SER A 125 11.15 8.68 -7.71
N LEU A 126 11.94 8.07 -6.83
CA LEU A 126 11.41 7.04 -5.93
C LEU A 126 10.12 7.48 -5.20
N ASN A 127 10.08 8.71 -4.69
CA ASN A 127 8.89 9.24 -4.01
C ASN A 127 7.70 9.43 -4.95
N GLY A 128 7.93 9.81 -6.22
CA GLY A 128 6.86 9.98 -7.20
C GLY A 128 6.27 8.63 -7.62
N VAL A 129 7.13 7.62 -7.86
CA VAL A 129 6.70 6.23 -8.06
C VAL A 129 5.91 5.73 -6.85
N GLU A 130 6.42 5.93 -5.64
CA GLU A 130 5.75 5.52 -4.41
C GLU A 130 4.38 6.18 -4.27
N GLY A 131 4.27 7.49 -4.51
CA GLY A 131 3.01 8.23 -4.47
C GLY A 131 1.99 7.76 -5.50
N VAL A 132 2.43 7.43 -6.73
CA VAL A 132 1.56 6.83 -7.76
C VAL A 132 1.09 5.45 -7.32
N LEU A 133 1.98 4.59 -6.79
CA LEU A 133 1.58 3.27 -6.32
C LEU A 133 0.61 3.34 -5.13
N TYR A 134 0.75 4.31 -4.22
CA TYR A 134 -0.23 4.54 -3.15
C TYR A 134 -1.61 4.96 -3.70
N HIS A 135 -1.62 5.80 -4.73
CA HIS A 135 -2.85 6.19 -5.43
C HIS A 135 -3.56 4.97 -6.02
N GLU A 136 -2.86 4.23 -6.88
CA GLU A 136 -3.42 3.07 -7.57
C GLU A 136 -3.81 1.94 -6.61
N MET A 137 -3.01 1.69 -5.57
CA MET A 137 -3.37 0.74 -4.52
C MET A 137 -4.62 1.16 -3.75
N THR A 138 -4.92 2.47 -3.67
CA THR A 138 -6.18 2.91 -3.08
C THR A 138 -7.37 2.46 -3.92
N HIS A 139 -7.27 2.53 -5.25
CA HIS A 139 -8.30 1.99 -6.15
C HIS A 139 -8.49 0.47 -5.97
N VAL A 140 -7.41 -0.27 -5.74
CA VAL A 140 -7.47 -1.71 -5.43
C VAL A 140 -8.28 -1.98 -4.16
N TRP A 141 -8.04 -1.22 -3.08
CA TRP A 141 -8.66 -1.50 -1.78
C TRP A 141 -9.99 -0.81 -1.52
N GLN A 142 -10.31 0.26 -2.24
CA GLN A 142 -11.57 0.99 -2.08
C GLN A 142 -12.74 0.28 -2.76
N TRP A 143 -13.95 0.48 -2.23
CA TRP A 143 -15.17 0.15 -2.96
C TRP A 143 -15.60 1.33 -3.83
N ASN A 144 -15.93 1.05 -5.09
CA ASN A 144 -16.41 2.05 -6.05
C ASN A 144 -17.94 2.06 -6.23
N GLY A 145 -18.67 1.50 -5.25
CA GLY A 145 -20.13 1.40 -5.32
C GLY A 145 -20.64 0.62 -6.54
N GLN A 146 -19.98 -0.48 -6.91
CA GLN A 146 -20.28 -1.24 -8.13
C GLN A 146 -20.18 -0.39 -9.41
N GLY A 147 -19.23 0.55 -9.44
CA GLY A 147 -19.03 1.48 -10.56
C GLY A 147 -20.07 2.60 -10.65
N THR A 148 -20.89 2.81 -9.62
CA THR A 148 -21.90 3.89 -9.59
C THR A 148 -21.47 5.10 -8.77
N ALA A 149 -20.38 5.00 -8.02
CA ALA A 149 -19.80 6.14 -7.34
C ALA A 149 -19.30 7.20 -8.34
N ASP A 150 -19.36 8.46 -7.94
CA ASP A 150 -18.82 9.56 -8.74
C ASP A 150 -17.31 9.40 -8.95
N GLY A 151 -16.83 9.60 -10.18
CA GLY A 151 -15.42 9.43 -10.51
C GLY A 151 -14.51 10.38 -9.74
N GLY A 152 -14.92 11.64 -9.58
CA GLY A 152 -14.15 12.63 -8.81
C GLY A 152 -13.99 12.21 -7.35
N LEU A 153 -15.03 11.60 -6.76
CA LEU A 153 -14.94 11.03 -5.40
C LEU A 153 -13.91 9.90 -5.32
N ILE A 154 -13.92 9.00 -6.30
CA ILE A 154 -13.04 7.82 -6.36
C ILE A 154 -11.58 8.21 -6.52
N GLU A 155 -11.29 9.22 -7.32
CA GLU A 155 -9.94 9.79 -7.47
C GLU A 155 -9.52 10.57 -6.22
N SER A 156 -10.41 11.41 -5.67
CA SER A 156 -10.11 12.23 -4.48
C SER A 156 -9.75 11.41 -3.25
N ILE A 157 -10.35 10.22 -3.08
CA ILE A 157 -9.98 9.31 -1.99
C ILE A 157 -8.54 8.79 -2.18
N ALA A 158 -8.16 8.43 -3.40
CA ALA A 158 -6.80 7.98 -3.72
C ALA A 158 -5.76 9.09 -3.52
N ASP A 159 -6.10 10.32 -3.95
CA ASP A 159 -5.29 11.51 -3.73
C ASP A 159 -5.13 11.83 -2.24
N TYR A 160 -6.21 11.76 -1.47
CA TYR A 160 -6.19 11.93 -0.02
C TYR A 160 -5.28 10.91 0.68
N VAL A 161 -5.36 9.63 0.28
CA VAL A 161 -4.53 8.57 0.87
C VAL A 161 -3.05 8.86 0.64
N ARG A 162 -2.62 9.14 -0.59
CA ARG A 162 -1.20 9.39 -0.85
C ARG A 162 -0.72 10.67 -0.17
N LEU A 163 -1.57 11.71 -0.09
CA LEU A 163 -1.24 12.93 0.63
C LEU A 163 -1.01 12.64 2.13
N THR A 164 -1.90 11.84 2.72
CA THR A 164 -1.83 11.45 4.13
C THR A 164 -0.61 10.55 4.41
N ALA A 165 -0.15 9.79 3.41
CA ALA A 165 1.09 9.02 3.46
C ALA A 165 2.36 9.90 3.35
N GLY A 166 2.21 11.20 3.11
CA GLY A 166 3.34 12.13 2.94
C GLY A 166 3.96 12.10 1.54
N LEU A 167 3.20 11.66 0.53
CA LEU A 167 3.64 11.49 -0.85
C LEU A 167 2.85 12.40 -1.82
N PRO A 168 2.94 13.74 -1.68
CA PRO A 168 2.25 14.66 -2.59
C PRO A 168 2.82 14.58 -4.01
N ALA A 169 1.99 14.73 -5.05
CA ALA A 169 2.54 14.85 -6.40
C ALA A 169 3.35 16.12 -6.57
N SER A 170 4.36 15.99 -7.44
CA SER A 170 5.00 17.13 -8.07
C SER A 170 3.96 17.97 -8.83
N GLY A 171 3.80 19.23 -8.44
CA GLY A 171 2.91 20.18 -9.10
C GLY A 171 1.54 20.35 -8.46
N TRP A 172 1.23 19.64 -7.38
CA TRP A 172 0.04 19.93 -6.58
C TRP A 172 0.10 21.33 -5.95
N GLY A 173 -1.03 22.02 -6.02
CA GLY A 173 -1.20 23.33 -5.41
C GLY A 173 -1.19 23.26 -3.88
N GLN A 174 -1.05 24.41 -3.25
CA GLN A 174 -1.25 24.52 -1.81
C GLN A 174 -2.74 24.31 -1.45
N PRO A 175 -3.04 23.92 -0.19
CA PRO A 175 -4.41 23.93 0.29
C PRO A 175 -5.09 25.25 -0.06
N SER A 176 -6.32 25.21 -0.59
CA SER A 176 -7.12 26.33 -1.12
C SER A 176 -6.82 26.84 -2.54
N GLU A 177 -5.93 26.20 -3.30
CA GLU A 177 -5.67 26.54 -4.71
C GLU A 177 -6.56 25.78 -5.72
N GLY A 178 -7.26 24.73 -5.26
CA GLY A 178 -8.23 23.98 -6.07
C GLY A 178 -9.48 24.81 -6.40
N ASN A 179 -10.02 24.65 -7.61
CA ASN A 179 -11.26 25.29 -8.04
C ASN A 179 -12.50 24.45 -7.70
N LYS A 180 -12.31 23.15 -7.50
CA LYS A 180 -13.33 22.19 -7.10
C LYS A 180 -12.84 21.32 -5.95
N TRP A 181 -13.79 20.60 -5.34
CA TRP A 181 -13.51 19.73 -4.20
C TRP A 181 -12.72 18.46 -4.59
N ASP A 182 -12.67 18.14 -5.90
CA ASP A 182 -12.05 16.95 -6.50
C ASP A 182 -10.83 17.27 -7.37
N ASP A 183 -10.22 18.46 -7.20
CA ASP A 183 -9.02 18.87 -7.96
C ASP A 183 -7.69 18.33 -7.38
N GLY A 184 -7.73 17.51 -6.32
CA GLY A 184 -6.56 16.96 -5.61
C GLY A 184 -6.12 17.81 -4.41
#